data_AF-A0A2M8WMY3-F1
#
_entry.id   AF-A0A2M8WMY3-F1
#
_cell.length_a   1.000
_cell.length_b   1.000
_cell.length_c   1.000
_cell.angle_alpha   90.00
_cell.angle_beta   90.00
_cell.angle_gamma   90.00
#
_symmetry.space_group_name_H-M   'P 1'
#
loop_
_entity.id
_entity.type
_entity.pdbx_description
1 polymer ?
#
loop_
_entity_poly.entity_id
_entity_poly.type
_entity_poly.pdbx_seq_one_letter_code
_entity_poly.pdbx_strand_id
1 'polypeptide(L)'
;MPFVWPTSEQVIYRVTRLRRLIALAVFVPVVVMLGVALLDPAVLSPERATLASVAVALLVVGHVVLFPNVTLETISLSLSVTALVVAMPVIKIVAGWAPAEQQSAALVILVALAVGAMGVLMALLQIALNALAYSGPMLRLRLKTRLDLPCSATVARRQCALQPNTRRGRVLTGAADENGFFDVAVASHHVQDPENPDQPLIVKVDAKVLNTSEDQHDVMIVLPNQSVTVTSQTFASTQDGCRIEVTDMPGDFTAGMHAMFWLTDQQADNLTEMSDVILGHDARANGLAHGVSLLSVAGMILSPRQPVANRAD
;
A
#
# COMPACT_ATOMS: atom_id res chain seq x y z
N MET A 1 -10.58 -10.48 6.37
CA MET A 1 -11.65 -10.53 5.34
C MET A 1 -11.21 -11.43 4.19
N PRO A 2 -12.13 -12.17 3.54
CA PRO A 2 -11.81 -12.94 2.34
C PRO A 2 -11.41 -12.01 1.18
N PHE A 3 -10.69 -12.58 0.20
CA PHE A 3 -10.39 -11.88 -1.04
C PHE A 3 -11.69 -11.54 -1.79
N VAL A 4 -11.80 -10.31 -2.28
CA VAL A 4 -12.97 -9.84 -3.05
C VAL A 4 -12.46 -9.20 -4.33
N TRP A 5 -12.99 -9.67 -5.46
CA TRP A 5 -12.66 -9.11 -6.77
C TRP A 5 -13.10 -7.65 -6.87
N PRO A 6 -12.24 -6.74 -7.38
CA PRO A 6 -12.59 -5.33 -7.47
C PRO A 6 -13.65 -5.07 -8.54
N THR A 7 -14.52 -4.10 -8.28
CA THR A 7 -15.42 -3.53 -9.30
C THR A 7 -14.63 -2.69 -10.31
N SER A 8 -15.21 -2.37 -11.46
CA SER A 8 -14.58 -1.51 -12.48
C SER A 8 -14.19 -0.13 -11.90
N GLU A 9 -15.03 0.45 -11.05
CA GLU A 9 -14.75 1.72 -10.38
C GLU A 9 -13.54 1.60 -9.43
N GLN A 10 -13.46 0.49 -8.68
CA GLN A 10 -12.32 0.22 -7.81
C GLN A 10 -11.04 -0.01 -8.61
N VAL A 11 -11.10 -0.67 -9.77
CA VAL A 11 -9.95 -0.84 -10.67
C VAL A 11 -9.42 0.52 -11.14
N ILE A 12 -10.30 1.37 -11.68
CA ILE A 12 -9.93 2.70 -12.18
C ILE A 12 -9.36 3.55 -11.03
N TYR A 13 -10.01 3.50 -9.87
CA TYR A 13 -9.57 4.20 -8.67
C TYR A 13 -8.17 3.74 -8.24
N ARG A 14 -7.94 2.43 -8.09
CA ARG A 14 -6.65 1.84 -7.67
C ARG A 14 -5.52 2.26 -8.62
N VAL A 15 -5.73 2.14 -9.93
CA VAL A 15 -4.73 2.54 -10.93
C VAL A 15 -4.42 4.03 -10.85
N THR A 16 -5.44 4.88 -10.73
CA THR A 16 -5.26 6.33 -10.66
C THR A 16 -4.56 6.76 -9.38
N ARG A 17 -4.99 6.20 -8.23
CA ARG A 17 -4.45 6.53 -6.91
C ARG A 17 -3.00 6.06 -6.78
N LEU A 18 -2.72 4.82 -7.18
CA LEU A 18 -1.41 4.18 -7.04
C LEU A 18 -0.50 4.39 -8.26
N ARG A 19 -0.81 5.37 -9.13
CA ARG A 19 -0.01 5.69 -10.33
C ARG A 19 1.47 5.96 -10.04
N ARG A 20 1.81 6.52 -8.88
CA ARG A 20 3.20 6.79 -8.48
C ARG A 20 3.94 5.49 -8.15
N LEU A 21 3.27 4.59 -7.42
CA LEU A 21 3.77 3.25 -7.16
C LEU A 21 3.96 2.47 -8.47
N ILE A 22 2.94 2.46 -9.35
CA ILE A 22 3.03 1.81 -10.67
C ILE A 22 4.18 2.39 -11.48
N ALA A 23 4.29 3.71 -11.57
CA ALA A 23 5.36 4.37 -12.31
C ALA A 23 6.74 3.97 -11.78
N LEU A 24 6.95 4.00 -10.46
CA LEU A 24 8.23 3.58 -9.85
C LEU A 24 8.51 2.09 -10.11
N ALA A 25 7.53 1.23 -9.81
CA ALA A 25 7.66 -0.21 -9.91
C ALA A 25 7.80 -0.68 -11.36
N VAL A 26 7.38 0.08 -12.37
CA VAL A 26 7.59 -0.25 -13.79
C VAL A 26 8.85 0.40 -14.33
N PHE A 27 9.10 1.68 -14.03
CA PHE A 27 10.21 2.43 -14.61
C PHE A 27 11.56 1.80 -14.30
N VAL A 28 11.80 1.40 -13.05
CA VAL A 28 13.08 0.81 -12.65
C VAL A 28 13.38 -0.49 -13.42
N PRO A 29 12.49 -1.51 -13.45
CA PRO A 29 12.62 -2.68 -14.31
C PRO A 29 12.90 -2.38 -15.78
N VAL A 30 12.13 -1.46 -16.36
CA VAL A 30 12.21 -1.15 -17.79
C VAL A 30 13.57 -0.55 -18.12
N VAL A 31 14.04 0.39 -17.30
CA VAL A 31 15.38 0.97 -17.46
C VAL A 31 16.47 -0.10 -17.35
N VAL A 32 16.34 -1.03 -16.39
CA VAL A 32 17.31 -2.13 -16.23
C VAL A 32 17.30 -3.06 -17.45
N MET A 33 16.13 -3.53 -17.90
CA MET A 33 16.02 -4.45 -19.03
C MET A 33 16.49 -3.82 -20.35
N LEU A 34 16.09 -2.57 -20.61
CA LEU A 34 16.55 -1.85 -21.79
C LEU A 34 18.05 -1.53 -21.71
N GLY A 35 18.55 -1.20 -20.51
CA GLY A 35 19.98 -0.99 -20.28
C GLY A 35 20.80 -2.25 -20.57
N VAL A 36 20.36 -3.42 -20.09
CA VAL A 36 21.00 -4.71 -20.42
C VAL A 36 20.94 -4.97 -21.92
N ALA A 37 19.80 -4.73 -22.58
CA ALA A 37 19.66 -4.96 -24.01
C ALA A 37 20.52 -4.03 -24.87
N LEU A 38 20.83 -2.83 -24.39
CA LEU A 38 21.73 -1.89 -25.05
C LEU A 38 23.20 -2.25 -24.86
N LEU A 39 23.58 -2.71 -23.66
CA LEU A 39 24.96 -3.02 -23.32
C LEU A 39 25.39 -4.41 -23.79
N ASP A 40 24.51 -5.40 -23.70
CA ASP A 40 24.77 -6.78 -24.12
C ASP A 40 23.50 -7.41 -24.77
N PRO A 41 23.30 -7.19 -26.08
CA PRO A 41 22.19 -7.78 -26.82
C PRO A 41 22.21 -9.32 -26.87
N ALA A 42 23.36 -9.95 -26.61
CA ALA A 42 23.47 -11.41 -26.59
C ALA A 42 22.82 -12.01 -25.33
N VAL A 43 22.86 -11.27 -24.21
CA VAL A 43 22.14 -11.62 -22.98
C VAL A 43 20.64 -11.38 -23.16
N LEU A 44 20.24 -10.18 -23.60
CA LEU A 44 18.83 -9.82 -23.76
C LEU A 44 18.61 -9.02 -25.04
N SER A 45 17.95 -9.61 -26.04
CA SER A 45 17.66 -8.87 -27.27
C SER A 45 16.66 -7.72 -27.03
N PRO A 46 16.72 -6.62 -27.79
CA PRO A 46 15.80 -5.49 -27.63
C PRO A 46 14.32 -5.88 -27.71
N GLU A 47 13.97 -6.81 -28.60
CA GLU A 47 12.61 -7.34 -28.73
C GLU A 47 12.14 -8.05 -27.46
N ARG A 48 13.00 -8.90 -26.88
CA ARG A 48 12.70 -9.62 -25.64
C ARG A 48 12.64 -8.67 -24.45
N ALA A 49 13.52 -7.68 -24.39
CA ALA A 49 13.48 -6.65 -23.36
C ALA A 49 12.18 -5.85 -23.41
N THR A 50 11.70 -5.51 -24.60
CA THR A 50 10.43 -4.79 -24.80
C THR A 50 9.24 -5.65 -24.37
N LEU A 51 9.20 -6.91 -24.81
CA LEU A 51 8.14 -7.84 -24.42
C LEU A 51 8.12 -8.08 -22.90
N ALA A 52 9.29 -8.30 -22.29
CA ALA A 52 9.43 -8.46 -20.85
C ALA A 52 9.02 -7.19 -20.09
N SER A 53 9.36 -6.01 -20.61
CA SER A 53 8.93 -4.72 -20.07
C SER A 53 7.41 -4.58 -20.04
N VAL A 54 6.74 -4.92 -21.13
CA VAL A 54 5.27 -4.91 -21.21
C VAL A 54 4.68 -5.94 -20.23
N ALA A 55 5.24 -7.15 -20.17
CA ALA A 55 4.78 -8.19 -19.25
C ALA A 55 4.91 -7.76 -17.77
N VAL A 56 6.03 -7.15 -17.39
CA VAL A 56 6.24 -6.59 -16.05
C VAL A 56 5.26 -5.47 -15.75
N ALA A 57 5.01 -4.56 -16.72
CA ALA A 57 4.04 -3.50 -16.55
C ALA A 57 2.62 -4.03 -16.29
N LEU A 58 2.18 -5.01 -17.09
CA LEU A 58 0.88 -5.67 -16.91
C LEU A 58 0.81 -6.42 -15.58
N LEU A 59 1.88 -7.10 -15.18
CA LEU A 59 1.97 -7.79 -13.89
C LEU A 59 1.85 -6.81 -12.72
N VAL A 60 2.57 -5.69 -12.76
CA VAL A 60 2.51 -4.66 -11.70
C VAL A 60 1.12 -4.04 -11.63
N VAL A 61 0.51 -3.68 -12.76
CA VAL A 61 -0.85 -3.12 -12.79
C VAL A 61 -1.85 -4.13 -12.25
N GLY A 62 -1.79 -5.38 -12.70
CA GLY A 62 -2.64 -6.47 -12.20
C GLY A 62 -2.46 -6.68 -10.70
N HIS A 63 -1.21 -6.68 -10.21
CA HIS A 63 -0.91 -6.83 -8.80
C HIS A 63 -1.47 -5.68 -7.96
N VAL A 64 -1.28 -4.43 -8.40
CA VAL A 64 -1.81 -3.25 -7.69
C VAL A 64 -3.34 -3.24 -7.68
N VAL A 65 -3.97 -3.68 -8.77
CA VAL A 65 -5.42 -3.78 -8.86
C VAL A 65 -5.95 -4.86 -7.92
N LEU A 66 -5.29 -6.02 -7.81
CA LEU A 66 -5.75 -7.11 -6.96
C LEU A 66 -5.35 -6.93 -5.49
N PHE A 67 -4.18 -6.35 -5.23
CA PHE A 67 -3.58 -6.23 -3.90
C PHE A 67 -3.10 -4.77 -3.66
N PRO A 68 -4.02 -3.81 -3.45
CA PRO A 68 -3.67 -2.39 -3.39
C PRO A 68 -2.89 -1.97 -2.14
N ASN A 69 -2.93 -2.77 -1.07
CA ASN A 69 -2.36 -2.45 0.24
C ASN A 69 -0.97 -3.06 0.50
N VAL A 70 -0.35 -3.69 -0.50
CA VAL A 70 0.94 -4.39 -0.38
C VAL A 70 2.01 -3.74 -1.25
N THR A 71 2.33 -2.48 -0.93
CA THR A 71 3.25 -1.64 -1.69
C THR A 71 4.66 -2.24 -1.79
N LEU A 72 5.22 -2.72 -0.68
CA LEU A 72 6.56 -3.34 -0.66
C LEU A 72 6.58 -4.64 -1.45
N GLU A 73 5.50 -5.41 -1.43
CA GLU A 73 5.35 -6.61 -2.24
C GLU A 73 5.33 -6.27 -3.73
N THR A 74 4.62 -5.22 -4.13
CA THR A 74 4.57 -4.76 -5.53
C THR A 74 5.96 -4.40 -6.05
N ILE A 75 6.76 -3.65 -5.28
CA ILE A 75 8.13 -3.29 -5.64
C ILE A 75 9.00 -4.55 -5.71
N SER A 76 8.93 -5.41 -4.70
CA SER A 76 9.73 -6.63 -4.60
C SER A 76 9.41 -7.63 -5.72
N LEU A 77 8.13 -7.78 -6.08
CA LEU A 77 7.66 -8.59 -7.20
C LEU A 77 8.30 -8.10 -8.49
N SER A 78 8.20 -6.79 -8.74
CA SER A 78 8.72 -6.19 -9.96
C SER A 78 10.24 -6.38 -10.11
N LEU A 79 10.99 -6.15 -9.03
CA LEU A 79 12.43 -6.37 -8.99
C LEU A 79 12.80 -7.86 -9.16
N SER A 80 12.06 -8.77 -8.54
CA SER A 80 12.32 -10.22 -8.61
C SER A 80 12.04 -10.76 -10.02
N VAL A 81 10.94 -10.37 -10.65
CA VAL A 81 10.65 -10.76 -12.04
C VAL A 81 11.71 -10.21 -12.99
N THR A 82 12.17 -8.97 -12.77
CA THR A 82 13.27 -8.38 -13.56
C THR A 82 14.55 -9.19 -13.41
N ALA A 83 14.92 -9.57 -12.18
CA ALA A 83 16.09 -10.41 -11.92
C ALA A 83 15.99 -11.77 -12.63
N LEU A 84 14.81 -12.39 -12.65
CA LEU A 84 14.56 -13.63 -13.38
C LEU A 84 14.76 -13.48 -14.90
N VAL A 85 14.23 -12.40 -15.49
CA VAL A 85 14.40 -12.10 -16.91
C VAL A 85 15.87 -11.97 -17.27
N VAL A 86 16.64 -11.25 -16.46
CA VAL A 86 18.09 -11.06 -16.66
C VAL A 86 18.87 -12.37 -16.44
N ALA A 87 18.43 -13.24 -15.52
CA ALA A 87 19.08 -14.53 -15.25
C ALA A 87 18.75 -15.62 -16.27
N MET A 88 17.68 -15.46 -17.07
CA MET A 88 17.21 -16.47 -18.02
C MET A 88 18.27 -17.01 -19.01
N PRO A 89 19.21 -16.20 -19.55
CA PRO A 89 20.27 -16.70 -20.43
C PRO A 89 21.23 -17.64 -19.69
N VAL A 90 21.58 -17.32 -18.44
CA VAL A 90 22.43 -18.17 -17.60
C VAL A 90 21.73 -19.50 -17.33
N ILE A 91 20.44 -19.47 -17.01
CA ILE A 91 19.62 -20.68 -16.83
C ILE A 91 19.66 -21.57 -18.08
N LYS A 92 19.55 -20.98 -19.28
CA LYS A 92 19.64 -21.71 -20.55
C LYS A 92 21.01 -22.32 -20.79
N ILE A 93 22.09 -21.60 -20.48
CA ILE A 93 23.46 -22.10 -20.61
C ILE A 93 23.67 -23.32 -19.71
N VAL A 94 23.25 -23.23 -18.44
CA VAL A 94 23.35 -24.32 -17.46
C VAL A 94 22.50 -25.53 -17.90
N ALA A 95 21.30 -25.30 -18.42
CA ALA A 95 20.47 -26.37 -18.98
C ALA A 95 21.17 -27.08 -20.15
N GLY A 96 21.95 -26.35 -20.95
CA GLY A 96 22.74 -26.89 -22.06
C GLY A 96 23.87 -27.83 -21.64
N TRP A 97 24.25 -27.87 -20.36
CA TRP A 97 25.23 -28.84 -19.83
C TRP A 97 24.64 -30.24 -19.65
N ALA A 98 23.31 -30.37 -19.66
CA ALA A 98 22.65 -31.66 -19.66
C ALA A 98 22.82 -32.37 -21.02
N PRO A 99 22.80 -33.72 -21.06
CA PRO A 99 22.76 -34.48 -22.31
C PRO A 99 21.63 -34.01 -23.21
N ALA A 100 21.84 -34.01 -24.53
CA ALA A 100 20.91 -33.44 -25.51
C ALA A 100 19.46 -33.93 -25.35
N GLU A 101 19.28 -35.22 -25.04
CA GLU A 101 17.97 -35.84 -24.83
C GLU A 101 17.22 -35.31 -23.60
N GLN A 102 17.92 -34.72 -22.62
CA GLN A 102 17.38 -34.25 -21.34
C GLN A 102 17.38 -32.72 -21.20
N GLN A 103 17.90 -31.97 -22.17
CA GLN A 103 18.04 -30.51 -22.08
C GLN A 103 16.72 -29.78 -21.82
N SER A 104 15.62 -30.23 -22.44
CA SER A 104 14.29 -29.64 -22.23
C SER A 104 13.79 -29.85 -20.79
N ALA A 105 13.94 -31.06 -20.26
CA ALA A 105 13.58 -31.38 -18.88
C ALA A 105 14.45 -30.60 -17.87
N ALA A 106 15.76 -30.54 -18.12
CA ALA A 106 16.69 -29.76 -17.31
C ALA A 106 16.31 -28.27 -17.29
N LEU A 107 15.96 -27.69 -18.44
CA LEU A 107 15.51 -26.31 -18.54
C LEU A 107 14.23 -26.08 -17.72
N VAL A 108 13.24 -26.96 -17.83
CA VAL A 108 11.98 -26.83 -17.06
C VAL A 108 12.25 -26.89 -15.56
N ILE A 109 13.09 -27.83 -15.10
CA ILE A 109 13.47 -27.95 -13.68
C ILE A 109 14.18 -26.69 -13.21
N LEU A 110 15.16 -26.19 -13.97
CA LEU A 110 15.91 -24.98 -13.60
C LEU A 110 15.01 -23.74 -13.59
N VAL A 111 14.06 -23.62 -14.52
CA VAL A 111 13.07 -22.54 -14.50
C VAL A 111 12.17 -22.65 -13.27
N ALA A 112 11.69 -23.84 -12.92
CA ALA A 112 10.88 -24.04 -11.72
C ALA A 112 11.65 -23.68 -10.44
N LEU A 113 12.93 -24.09 -10.34
CA LEU A 113 13.81 -23.72 -9.23
C LEU A 113 14.06 -22.21 -9.19
N ALA A 114 14.29 -21.57 -10.34
CA ALA A 114 14.50 -20.13 -10.42
C ALA A 114 13.25 -19.36 -9.98
N VAL A 115 12.05 -19.79 -10.39
CA VAL A 115 10.78 -19.19 -9.93
C VAL A 115 10.62 -19.35 -8.42
N GLY A 116 10.93 -20.53 -7.86
CA GLY A 116 10.95 -20.73 -6.40
C GLY A 116 11.94 -19.81 -5.70
N ALA A 117 13.15 -19.67 -6.23
CA ALA A 117 14.17 -18.75 -5.74
C ALA A 117 13.72 -17.28 -5.81
N MET A 118 12.92 -16.90 -6.82
CA MET A 118 12.34 -15.56 -6.90
C MET A 118 11.33 -15.30 -5.79
N GLY A 119 10.59 -16.30 -5.33
CA GLY A 119 9.74 -16.18 -4.14
C GLY A 119 10.55 -15.85 -2.89
N VAL A 120 11.69 -16.52 -2.70
CA VAL A 120 12.64 -16.23 -1.59
C VAL A 120 13.24 -14.84 -1.74
N LEU A 121 13.72 -14.48 -2.94
CA LEU A 121 14.26 -13.15 -3.22
C LEU A 121 13.22 -12.06 -2.93
N MET A 122 11.97 -12.28 -3.32
CA MET A 122 10.88 -11.34 -3.06
C MET A 122 10.67 -11.13 -1.56
N ALA A 123 10.67 -12.20 -0.76
CA ALA A 123 10.57 -12.10 0.69
C ALA A 123 11.75 -11.35 1.31
N LEU A 124 12.99 -11.64 0.86
CA LEU A 124 14.19 -10.94 1.32
C LEU A 124 14.17 -9.45 0.96
N LEU A 125 13.74 -9.11 -0.26
CA LEU A 125 13.59 -7.73 -0.71
C LEU A 125 12.52 -7.01 0.12
N GLN A 126 11.39 -7.65 0.44
CA GLN A 126 10.39 -7.06 1.31
C GLN A 126 10.96 -6.74 2.70
N ILE A 127 11.68 -7.68 3.32
CA ILE A 127 12.33 -7.46 4.63
C ILE A 127 13.32 -6.29 4.55
N ALA A 128 14.17 -6.27 3.52
CA ALA A 128 15.16 -5.23 3.33
C ALA A 128 14.51 -3.86 3.08
N LEU A 129 13.52 -3.78 2.19
CA LEU A 129 12.80 -2.54 1.91
C LEU A 129 12.00 -2.06 3.12
N ASN A 130 11.43 -2.97 3.90
CA ASN A 130 10.74 -2.64 5.14
C ASN A 130 11.74 -2.05 6.16
N ALA A 131 12.87 -2.73 6.37
CA ALA A 131 13.93 -2.22 7.23
C ALA A 131 14.41 -0.84 6.77
N LEU A 132 14.64 -0.65 5.47
CA LEU A 132 14.99 0.65 4.90
C LEU A 132 13.91 1.70 5.13
N ALA A 133 12.63 1.34 4.96
CA ALA A 133 11.50 2.23 5.14
C ALA A 133 11.41 2.75 6.57
N TYR A 134 11.68 1.93 7.58
CA TYR A 134 11.60 2.29 9.00
C TYR A 134 12.94 2.67 9.64
N SER A 135 14.05 2.54 8.90
CA SER A 135 15.37 2.94 9.38
C SER A 135 15.66 4.42 9.11
N GLY A 136 16.53 5.00 9.94
CA GLY A 136 17.05 6.35 9.76
C GLY A 136 16.40 7.40 10.66
N PRO A 137 16.84 8.66 10.52
CA PRO A 137 16.35 9.74 11.36
C PRO A 137 14.89 10.08 11.05
N MET A 138 14.16 10.46 12.09
CA MET A 138 12.83 11.04 11.95
C MET A 138 12.91 12.41 11.27
N LEU A 139 12.06 12.63 10.26
CA LEU A 139 12.00 13.86 9.48
C LEU A 139 10.64 14.53 9.63
N ARG A 140 10.66 15.81 9.99
CA ARG A 140 9.46 16.65 10.13
C ARG A 140 9.04 17.28 8.81
N LEU A 141 8.74 16.44 7.82
CA LEU A 141 8.19 16.88 6.54
C LEU A 141 6.66 16.99 6.65
N ARG A 142 6.09 18.02 6.01
CA ARG A 142 4.64 18.22 5.96
C ARG A 142 4.06 17.46 4.77
N LEU A 143 3.06 16.64 5.02
CA LEU A 143 2.29 15.95 4.00
C LEU A 143 1.05 16.78 3.70
N LYS A 144 0.90 17.22 2.45
CA LYS A 144 -0.23 18.05 2.02
C LYS A 144 -1.07 17.30 1.01
N THR A 145 -2.37 17.25 1.28
CA THR A 145 -3.35 16.67 0.37
C THR A 145 -4.52 17.63 0.20
N ARG A 146 -5.11 17.62 -0.98
CA ARG A 146 -6.31 18.39 -1.32
C ARG A 146 -7.36 17.49 -1.94
N LEU A 147 -8.62 17.71 -1.58
CA LEU A 147 -9.78 17.08 -2.18
C LEU A 147 -10.89 18.13 -2.37
N ASP A 148 -11.45 18.19 -3.57
CA ASP A 148 -12.64 19.00 -3.84
C ASP A 148 -13.88 18.07 -3.79
N LEU A 149 -14.92 18.47 -3.06
CA LEU A 149 -16.14 17.71 -2.81
C LEU A 149 -17.38 18.50 -3.22
N PRO A 150 -18.40 17.87 -3.84
CA PRO A 150 -19.65 18.52 -4.18
C PRO A 150 -20.61 18.60 -2.97
N CYS A 151 -20.13 19.13 -1.85
CA CYS A 151 -20.93 19.36 -0.63
C CYS A 151 -20.55 20.69 0.03
N SER A 152 -21.36 21.16 0.98
CA SER A 152 -21.03 22.41 1.69
C SER A 152 -19.86 22.22 2.65
N ALA A 153 -19.10 23.31 2.88
CA ALA A 153 -17.97 23.29 3.81
C ALA A 153 -18.37 22.84 5.24
N THR A 154 -19.57 23.22 5.69
CA THR A 154 -20.11 22.79 6.98
C THR A 154 -20.32 21.27 7.04
N VAL A 155 -20.84 20.65 5.97
CA VAL A 155 -21.04 19.19 5.90
C VAL A 155 -19.69 18.49 5.86
N ALA A 156 -18.78 18.95 5.00
CA ALA A 156 -17.40 18.43 4.93
C ALA A 156 -16.71 18.50 6.29
N ARG A 157 -16.76 19.64 6.98
CA ARG A 157 -16.17 19.82 8.31
C ARG A 157 -16.78 18.86 9.32
N ARG A 158 -18.11 18.75 9.40
CA ARG A 158 -18.77 17.85 10.36
C ARG A 158 -18.35 16.39 10.18
N GLN A 159 -18.08 15.97 8.95
CA GLN A 159 -17.75 14.59 8.63
C GLN A 159 -16.24 14.30 8.68
N CYS A 160 -15.40 15.26 8.28
CA CYS A 160 -13.93 15.10 8.20
C CYS A 160 -13.15 15.57 9.44
N ALA A 161 -13.69 16.51 10.23
CA ALA A 161 -13.05 16.98 11.48
C ALA A 161 -13.11 15.93 12.60
N LEU A 162 -11.98 15.59 13.21
CA LEU A 162 -11.93 14.64 14.33
C LEU A 162 -12.38 15.32 15.62
N GLN A 163 -13.53 14.92 16.15
CA GLN A 163 -14.14 15.54 17.34
C GLN A 163 -14.46 14.50 18.42
N PRO A 164 -14.50 14.89 19.71
CA PRO A 164 -14.95 14.02 20.79
C PRO A 164 -16.41 13.56 20.60
N ASN A 165 -16.76 12.40 21.16
CA ASN A 165 -18.11 11.82 21.13
C ASN A 165 -18.71 11.68 19.72
N THR A 166 -17.90 11.26 18.75
CA THR A 166 -18.34 11.05 17.37
C THR A 166 -18.10 9.60 16.92
N ARG A 167 -18.95 9.14 15.99
CA ARG A 167 -18.77 7.88 15.28
C ARG A 167 -18.91 8.13 13.79
N ARG A 168 -17.89 7.77 13.02
CA ARG A 168 -17.85 7.96 11.56
C ARG A 168 -17.06 6.85 10.90
N GLY A 169 -17.70 6.10 10.00
CA GLY A 169 -17.07 4.93 9.38
C GLY A 169 -16.38 4.03 10.40
N ARG A 170 -15.06 3.85 10.23
CA ARG A 170 -14.18 3.06 11.10
C ARG A 170 -13.65 3.78 12.35
N VAL A 171 -13.97 5.06 12.54
CA VAL A 171 -13.48 5.88 13.64
C VAL A 171 -14.57 6.07 14.70
N LEU A 172 -14.22 5.78 15.95
CA LEU A 172 -15.03 6.05 17.14
C LEU A 172 -14.22 6.89 18.11
N THR A 173 -14.81 7.94 18.67
CA THR A 173 -14.14 8.80 19.64
C THR A 173 -14.88 8.87 20.97
N GLY A 174 -14.11 8.94 22.06
CA GLY A 174 -14.59 9.07 23.42
C GLY A 174 -14.91 10.51 23.83
N ALA A 175 -15.30 10.68 25.08
CA ALA A 175 -15.47 11.99 25.70
C ALA A 175 -14.09 12.62 25.97
N ALA A 176 -14.04 13.96 25.95
CA ALA A 176 -12.83 14.67 26.34
C ALA A 176 -12.66 14.68 27.87
N ASP A 177 -11.43 14.48 28.33
CA ASP A 177 -11.03 14.60 29.72
C ASP A 177 -10.84 16.07 30.16
N GLU A 178 -10.41 16.27 31.40
CA GLU A 178 -10.15 17.60 31.98
C GLU A 178 -9.06 18.39 31.23
N ASN A 179 -8.17 17.70 30.51
CA ASN A 179 -7.09 18.28 29.72
C ASN A 179 -7.45 18.46 28.23
N GLY A 180 -8.66 18.08 27.83
CA GLY A 180 -9.16 18.13 26.47
C GLY A 180 -8.67 16.99 25.56
N PHE A 181 -8.08 15.93 26.11
CA PHE A 181 -7.74 14.71 25.39
C PHE A 181 -8.94 13.77 25.33
N PHE A 182 -9.07 13.02 24.23
CA PHE A 182 -10.12 12.03 24.05
C PHE A 182 -9.57 10.81 23.31
N ASP A 183 -10.10 9.64 23.66
CA ASP A 183 -9.74 8.38 23.00
C ASP A 183 -10.23 8.37 21.55
N VAL A 184 -9.43 7.80 20.65
CA VAL A 184 -9.78 7.54 19.26
C VAL A 184 -9.49 6.08 18.95
N ALA A 185 -10.54 5.34 18.61
CA ALA A 185 -10.44 3.97 18.14
C ALA A 185 -10.67 3.94 16.62
N VAL A 186 -9.69 3.40 15.88
CA VAL A 186 -9.78 3.21 14.43
C VAL A 186 -9.76 1.72 14.13
N ALA A 187 -10.85 1.20 13.56
CA ALA A 187 -10.91 -0.18 13.10
C ALA A 187 -10.12 -0.34 11.79
N SER A 188 -9.15 -1.25 11.77
CA SER A 188 -8.44 -1.66 10.56
C SER A 188 -9.11 -2.91 9.98
N HIS A 189 -9.78 -2.77 8.84
CA HIS A 189 -10.50 -3.88 8.21
C HIS A 189 -9.57 -4.94 7.57
N HIS A 190 -8.29 -4.62 7.39
CA HIS A 190 -7.32 -5.46 6.69
C HIS A 190 -6.30 -6.16 7.60
N VAL A 191 -6.20 -5.76 8.87
CA VAL A 191 -5.34 -6.41 9.87
C VAL A 191 -6.24 -7.10 10.88
N GLN A 192 -6.04 -8.40 11.08
CA GLN A 192 -6.71 -9.13 12.16
C GLN A 192 -6.04 -8.79 13.49
N ASP A 193 -6.83 -8.70 14.56
CA ASP A 193 -6.27 -8.61 15.90
C ASP A 193 -5.47 -9.89 16.21
N PRO A 194 -4.16 -9.80 16.53
CA PRO A 194 -3.35 -10.97 16.88
C PRO A 194 -3.90 -11.76 18.06
N GLU A 195 -4.59 -11.08 19.00
CA GLU A 195 -5.21 -11.70 20.17
C GLU A 195 -6.61 -12.24 19.85
N ASN A 196 -7.33 -11.59 18.93
CA ASN A 196 -8.68 -11.98 18.50
C ASN A 196 -8.79 -12.06 16.96
N PRO A 197 -8.35 -13.15 16.32
CA PRO A 197 -8.27 -13.24 14.85
C PRO A 197 -9.59 -13.03 14.11
N ASP A 198 -10.72 -13.24 14.80
CA ASP A 198 -12.07 -13.04 14.27
C ASP A 198 -12.50 -11.56 14.24
N GLN A 199 -11.71 -10.66 14.83
CA GLN A 199 -12.01 -9.23 14.94
C GLN A 199 -10.98 -8.38 14.17
N PRO A 200 -11.41 -7.22 13.62
CA PRO A 200 -10.48 -6.27 13.05
C PRO A 200 -9.59 -5.68 14.15
N LEU A 201 -8.32 -5.44 13.83
CA LEU A 201 -7.41 -4.74 14.72
C LEU A 201 -7.96 -3.33 15.00
N ILE A 202 -8.12 -3.01 16.28
CA ILE A 202 -8.51 -1.67 16.72
C ILE A 202 -7.27 -0.92 17.17
N VAL A 203 -6.89 0.11 16.41
CA VAL A 203 -5.80 1.00 16.78
C VAL A 203 -6.38 2.09 17.69
N LYS A 204 -5.90 2.15 18.93
CA LYS A 204 -6.27 3.17 19.92
C LYS A 204 -5.19 4.22 20.01
N VAL A 205 -5.58 5.49 19.92
CA VAL A 205 -4.70 6.65 20.04
C VAL A 205 -5.42 7.73 20.83
N ASP A 206 -4.66 8.61 21.48
CA ASP A 206 -5.24 9.80 22.12
C ASP A 206 -5.24 10.95 21.14
N ALA A 207 -6.28 11.79 21.17
CA ALA A 207 -6.33 13.00 20.37
C ALA A 207 -6.74 14.20 21.21
N LYS A 208 -6.34 15.40 20.76
CA LYS A 208 -6.73 16.68 21.35
C LYS A 208 -6.98 17.70 20.26
N VAL A 209 -8.12 18.36 20.30
CA VAL A 209 -8.39 19.50 19.43
C VAL A 209 -7.52 20.67 19.90
N LEU A 210 -6.62 21.15 19.04
CA LEU A 210 -5.75 22.27 19.35
C LEU A 210 -6.44 23.60 19.04
N ASN A 211 -7.14 23.64 17.91
CA ASN A 211 -7.81 24.83 17.42
C ASN A 211 -8.99 24.42 16.52
N THR A 212 -10.09 25.17 16.59
CA THR A 212 -11.26 24.94 15.75
C THR A 212 -11.93 26.27 15.46
N SER A 213 -12.06 26.60 14.19
CA SER A 213 -12.76 27.77 13.66
C SER A 213 -13.73 27.32 12.57
N GLU A 214 -14.45 28.25 11.93
CA GLU A 214 -15.37 27.89 10.82
C GLU A 214 -14.65 27.19 9.67
N ASP A 215 -13.46 27.68 9.32
CA ASP A 215 -12.72 27.26 8.13
C ASP A 215 -11.50 26.37 8.44
N GLN A 216 -11.12 26.22 9.71
CA GLN A 216 -9.93 25.48 10.12
C GLN A 216 -10.20 24.56 11.31
N HIS A 217 -9.59 23.38 11.29
CA HIS A 217 -9.64 22.42 12.38
C HIS A 217 -8.29 21.73 12.55
N ASP A 218 -7.65 21.97 13.69
CA ASP A 218 -6.35 21.43 14.02
C ASP A 218 -6.46 20.43 15.17
N VAL A 219 -5.93 19.24 14.95
CA VAL A 219 -5.96 18.14 15.91
C VAL A 219 -4.56 17.58 16.09
N MET A 220 -4.23 17.32 17.35
CA MET A 220 -3.06 16.60 17.77
C MET A 220 -3.44 15.16 18.05
N ILE A 221 -2.70 14.20 17.49
CA ILE A 221 -2.85 12.77 17.76
C ILE A 221 -1.56 12.30 18.43
N VAL A 222 -1.68 11.65 19.58
CA VAL A 222 -0.58 11.06 20.34
C VAL A 222 -0.58 9.56 20.10
N LEU A 223 0.51 9.07 19.53
CA LEU A 223 0.72 7.66 19.25
C LEU A 223 1.22 6.92 20.51
N PRO A 224 1.09 5.58 20.57
CA PRO A 224 1.55 4.79 21.74
C PRO A 224 3.04 4.95 22.05
N ASN A 225 3.86 5.27 21.04
CA ASN A 225 5.28 5.58 21.19
C ASN A 225 5.55 7.02 21.69
N GLN A 226 4.52 7.74 22.14
CA GLN A 226 4.54 9.14 22.58
C GLN A 226 4.89 10.16 21.49
N SER A 227 5.05 9.72 20.24
CA SER A 227 5.20 10.65 19.13
C SER A 227 3.87 11.32 18.83
N VAL A 228 3.97 12.53 18.27
CA VAL A 228 2.82 13.40 18.06
C VAL A 228 2.68 13.69 16.58
N THR A 229 1.49 13.45 16.04
CA THR A 229 1.11 13.90 14.71
C THR A 229 0.14 15.06 14.83
N VAL A 230 0.44 16.17 14.17
CA VAL A 230 -0.49 17.30 14.08
C VAL A 230 -1.12 17.30 12.70
N THR A 231 -2.44 17.24 12.66
CA THR A 231 -3.25 17.30 11.45
C THR A 231 -4.00 18.63 11.43
N SER A 232 -3.74 19.44 10.42
CA SER A 232 -4.47 20.68 10.16
C SER A 232 -5.36 20.50 8.95
N GLN A 233 -6.64 20.77 9.10
CA GLN A 233 -7.64 20.68 8.04
C GLN A 233 -8.22 22.06 7.77
N THR A 234 -8.26 22.47 6.51
CA THR A 234 -8.98 23.68 6.08
C THR A 234 -10.15 23.31 5.18
N PHE A 235 -11.24 24.06 5.34
CA PHE A 235 -12.49 23.87 4.61
C PHE A 235 -12.86 25.18 3.93
N ALA A 236 -12.71 25.25 2.61
CA ALA A 236 -13.02 26.45 1.83
C ALA A 236 -14.21 26.20 0.91
N SER A 237 -15.22 27.06 0.98
CA SER A 237 -16.35 27.02 0.05
C SER A 237 -15.89 27.36 -1.38
N THR A 238 -16.36 26.60 -2.35
CA THR A 238 -16.10 26.78 -3.79
C THR A 238 -17.43 26.85 -4.56
N GLN A 239 -17.41 27.28 -5.83
CA GLN A 239 -18.62 27.34 -6.66
C GLN A 239 -19.31 25.97 -6.79
N ASP A 240 -18.52 24.88 -6.85
CA ASP A 240 -19.01 23.52 -7.05
C ASP A 240 -19.13 22.71 -5.74
N GLY A 241 -18.96 23.34 -4.56
CA GLY A 241 -19.01 22.65 -3.26
C GLY A 241 -17.95 23.12 -2.27
N CYS A 242 -17.07 22.24 -1.81
CA CYS A 242 -16.08 22.50 -0.77
C CYS A 242 -14.70 21.96 -1.18
N ARG A 243 -13.65 22.72 -0.89
CA ARG A 243 -12.27 22.28 -0.93
C ARG A 243 -11.79 21.95 0.48
N ILE A 244 -11.34 20.72 0.66
CA ILE A 244 -10.65 20.27 1.86
C ILE A 244 -9.15 20.24 1.58
N GLU A 245 -8.36 20.91 2.39
CA GLU A 245 -6.91 20.71 2.42
C GLU A 245 -6.51 20.13 3.77
N VAL A 246 -5.70 19.07 3.75
CA VAL A 246 -5.19 18.43 4.95
C VAL A 246 -3.67 18.51 4.92
N THR A 247 -3.11 19.05 6.00
CA THR A 247 -1.67 19.09 6.25
C THR A 247 -1.36 18.24 7.47
N ASP A 248 -0.68 17.12 7.27
CA ASP A 248 -0.20 16.26 8.35
C ASP A 248 1.28 16.52 8.62
N MET A 249 1.63 16.57 9.89
CA MET A 249 3.01 16.69 10.38
C MET A 249 3.28 15.55 11.35
N PRO A 250 3.65 14.36 10.84
CA PRO A 250 3.94 13.21 11.67
C PRO A 250 5.24 13.41 12.47
N GLY A 251 5.21 13.01 13.74
CA GLY A 251 6.33 13.16 14.66
C GLY A 251 7.36 12.04 14.57
N ASP A 252 7.00 10.88 14.02
CA ASP A 252 7.79 9.65 14.01
C ASP A 252 8.15 9.14 12.61
N PHE A 253 7.82 9.86 11.55
CA PHE A 253 8.09 9.40 10.20
C PHE A 253 9.56 9.54 9.83
N THR A 254 10.14 8.45 9.33
CA THR A 254 11.42 8.46 8.60
C THR A 254 11.22 8.96 7.16
N ALA A 255 12.32 9.19 6.45
CA ALA A 255 12.29 9.47 5.00
C ALA A 255 11.57 8.36 4.21
N GLY A 256 11.80 7.10 4.60
CA GLY A 256 11.19 5.94 3.97
C GLY A 256 9.68 5.89 4.16
N MET A 257 9.19 6.17 5.38
CA MET A 257 7.75 6.27 5.65
C MET A 257 7.10 7.39 4.84
N HIS A 258 7.73 8.56 4.74
CA HIS A 258 7.25 9.65 3.87
C HIS A 258 7.18 9.23 2.40
N ALA A 259 8.20 8.52 1.89
CA ALA A 259 8.20 8.00 0.53
C ALA A 259 7.06 7.00 0.30
N MET A 260 6.83 6.09 1.25
CA MET A 260 5.73 5.12 1.17
C MET A 260 4.37 5.80 1.16
N PHE A 261 4.14 6.75 2.07
CA PHE A 261 2.91 7.55 2.10
C PHE A 261 2.68 8.33 0.80
N TRP A 262 3.75 8.87 0.21
CA TRP A 262 3.69 9.57 -1.05
C TRP A 262 3.40 8.65 -2.24
N LEU A 263 3.97 7.45 -2.26
CA LEU A 263 3.76 6.45 -3.30
C LEU A 263 2.33 5.90 -3.31
N THR A 264 1.74 5.71 -2.12
CA THR A 264 0.37 5.18 -1.97
C THR A 264 -0.70 6.25 -1.98
N ASP A 265 -0.32 7.52 -1.84
CA ASP A 265 -1.25 8.65 -1.73
C ASP A 265 -2.26 8.42 -0.57
N GLN A 266 -1.76 7.85 0.53
CA GLN A 266 -2.54 7.33 1.66
C GLN A 266 -3.52 8.37 2.25
N GLN A 267 -3.08 9.62 2.34
CA GLN A 267 -3.88 10.69 2.91
C GLN A 267 -5.08 11.02 2.01
N ALA A 268 -4.90 10.98 0.69
CA ALA A 268 -5.99 11.16 -0.26
C ALA A 268 -6.94 9.97 -0.29
N ASP A 269 -6.42 8.76 -0.01
CA ASP A 269 -7.24 7.55 0.13
C ASP A 269 -8.18 7.64 1.34
N ASN A 270 -7.66 8.04 2.50
CA ASN A 270 -8.46 8.29 3.71
C ASN A 270 -9.54 9.37 3.47
N LEU A 271 -9.22 10.45 2.74
CA LEU A 271 -10.20 11.47 2.39
C LEU A 271 -11.25 10.95 1.40
N THR A 272 -10.86 10.07 0.47
CA THR A 272 -11.79 9.46 -0.47
C THR A 272 -12.80 8.57 0.27
N GLU A 273 -12.33 7.78 1.25
CA GLU A 273 -13.21 6.99 2.12
C GLU A 273 -14.30 7.86 2.77
N MET A 274 -13.92 9.01 3.33
CA MET A 274 -14.88 9.94 3.91
C MET A 274 -15.78 10.56 2.85
N SER A 275 -15.26 10.86 1.67
CA SER A 275 -16.05 11.43 0.57
C SER A 275 -17.12 10.46 0.06
N ASP A 276 -16.79 9.17 -0.06
CA ASP A 276 -17.73 8.17 -0.53
C ASP A 276 -18.88 8.02 0.49
N VAL A 277 -18.57 8.08 1.79
CA VAL A 277 -19.58 8.12 2.86
C VAL A 277 -20.47 9.37 2.80
N ILE A 278 -19.87 10.56 2.58
CA ILE A 278 -20.61 11.83 2.48
C ILE A 278 -21.57 11.82 1.28
N LEU A 279 -21.11 11.29 0.15
CA LEU A 279 -21.86 11.28 -1.10
C LEU A 279 -22.78 10.07 -1.25
N GLY A 280 -22.68 9.08 -0.35
CA GLY A 280 -23.43 7.84 -0.43
C GLY A 280 -23.00 6.95 -1.60
N HIS A 281 -21.74 7.05 -2.02
CA HIS A 281 -21.15 6.15 -3.03
C HIS A 281 -20.70 4.84 -2.40
N ASP A 282 -20.58 3.81 -3.23
CA ASP A 282 -19.94 2.56 -2.83
C ASP A 282 -18.46 2.80 -2.46
N ALA A 283 -18.02 2.10 -1.43
CA ALA A 283 -16.66 2.18 -0.93
C ALA A 283 -15.63 1.76 -1.99
N ARG A 284 -14.79 2.70 -2.42
CA ARG A 284 -13.69 2.43 -3.38
C ARG A 284 -12.29 2.66 -2.81
N ALA A 285 -12.17 3.32 -1.66
CA ALA A 285 -10.89 3.56 -1.00
C ALA A 285 -10.11 2.27 -0.71
N ASN A 286 -8.79 2.31 -0.88
CA ASN A 286 -7.91 1.16 -0.70
C ASN A 286 -7.86 0.70 0.77
N GLY A 287 -8.00 1.62 1.73
CA GLY A 287 -8.09 1.31 3.16
C GLY A 287 -9.22 0.34 3.54
N LEU A 288 -10.22 0.18 2.68
CA LEU A 288 -11.35 -0.76 2.83
C LEU A 288 -11.17 -2.06 2.03
N ALA A 289 -10.13 -2.16 1.19
CA ALA A 289 -9.80 -3.40 0.48
C ALA A 289 -9.17 -4.43 1.43
N HIS A 290 -9.13 -5.69 1.00
CA HIS A 290 -8.57 -6.78 1.81
C HIS A 290 -7.06 -6.60 2.09
N GLY A 291 -6.58 -7.25 3.15
CA GLY A 291 -5.16 -7.34 3.52
C GLY A 291 -4.42 -8.54 2.92
N VAL A 292 -5.07 -9.33 2.05
CA VAL A 292 -4.45 -10.48 1.40
C VAL A 292 -3.24 -10.01 0.57
N SER A 293 -2.13 -10.74 0.68
CA SER A 293 -0.90 -10.55 -0.09
C SER A 293 -0.66 -11.72 -1.05
N LEU A 294 0.11 -11.51 -2.12
CA LEU A 294 0.44 -12.59 -3.07
C LEU A 294 1.24 -13.71 -2.38
N LEU A 295 2.18 -13.35 -1.50
CA LEU A 295 2.93 -14.30 -0.66
C LEU A 295 2.02 -15.11 0.26
N SER A 296 0.98 -14.51 0.84
CA SER A 296 0.04 -15.26 1.68
C SER A 296 -0.72 -16.30 0.86
N VAL A 297 -1.14 -15.96 -0.36
CA VAL A 297 -1.80 -16.90 -1.29
C VAL A 297 -0.84 -18.01 -1.72
N ALA A 298 0.40 -17.66 -2.09
CA ALA A 298 1.42 -18.64 -2.43
C ALA A 298 1.72 -19.59 -1.25
N GLY A 299 1.82 -19.06 -0.03
CA GLY A 299 2.00 -19.84 1.19
C GLY A 299 0.85 -20.81 1.45
N MET A 300 -0.39 -20.38 1.25
CA MET A 300 -1.57 -21.27 1.36
C MET A 300 -1.55 -22.40 0.33
N ILE A 301 -1.13 -22.13 -0.90
CA ILE A 301 -1.04 -23.14 -1.98
C ILE A 301 0.11 -24.14 -1.72
N LEU A 302 1.27 -23.64 -1.26
CA LEU A 302 2.49 -24.44 -1.05
C LEU A 302 2.48 -25.22 0.26
N SER A 303 1.77 -24.72 1.27
CA SER A 303 1.55 -25.41 2.53
C SER A 303 0.06 -25.32 2.89
N PRO A 304 -0.80 -26.11 2.21
CA PRO A 304 -2.21 -26.27 2.59
C PRO A 304 -2.27 -27.14 3.85
N ARG A 305 -1.71 -26.65 4.96
CA ARG A 305 -2.04 -27.22 6.25
C ARG A 305 -3.46 -26.76 6.58
N GLN A 306 -4.21 -27.75 7.04
CA GLN A 306 -5.56 -27.75 7.62
C GLN A 306 -5.94 -26.42 8.30
N PRO A 307 -7.25 -26.08 8.41
CA PRO A 307 -7.69 -24.90 9.16
C PRO A 307 -6.85 -24.83 10.42
N VAL A 308 -6.32 -23.65 10.73
CA VAL A 308 -5.58 -23.43 11.97
C VAL A 308 -6.56 -23.74 13.10
N ALA A 309 -6.62 -25.01 13.47
CA ALA A 309 -7.30 -25.49 14.65
C ALA A 309 -6.50 -24.87 15.78
N ASN A 310 -7.17 -23.97 16.49
CA ASN A 310 -6.89 -23.56 17.87
C ASN A 310 -5.57 -24.11 18.40
N ARG A 311 -4.48 -23.34 18.26
CA ARG A 311 -3.44 -23.44 19.28
C ARG A 311 -3.95 -22.66 20.47
N ALA A 312 -4.68 -23.37 21.32
CA ALA A 312 -4.70 -23.09 22.74
C ALA A 312 -3.24 -23.10 23.22
N ASP A 313 -2.77 -21.94 23.68
CA ASP A 313 -2.27 -21.72 25.03
C ASP A 313 -2.17 -20.20 25.28
#